data_AF-A0A975EHH5-F1
#
_entry.id   AF-A0A975EHH5-F1
#
_cell.length_a   1.000
_cell.length_b   1.000
_cell.length_c   1.000
_cell.angle_alpha   90.00
_cell.angle_beta   90.00
_cell.angle_gamma   90.00
#
_symmetry.space_group_name_H-M   'P 1'
#
loop_
_entity.id
_entity.type
_entity.pdbx_description
1 polymer ?
#
loop_
_entity_poly.entity_id
_entity_poly.type
_entity_poly.pdbx_seq_one_letter_code
_entity_poly.pdbx_strand_id
1 'polypeptide(L)'
;MRKTWQFPMIAIFALGSTLARAEEKKFDWQPLEIKVSAFSPELVMLNTERDEYATNLAAYAANRIVAEKASAASTGQARRIIALALHLSPRNRQAVVTQFQLAKGIMPEKTEADYSPQVLARLLLTRGQLLLQQAEGENTLLGHFLITLAAEIDPHNEDAVYASELIRIDHGTPDWKTLTDPGKNNEAEPSNRQQP
;
A
#
# COMPACT_ATOMS: atom_id res chain seq x y z
N MET A 1 -84.37 16.23 -5.40
CA MET A 1 -83.37 15.29 -5.93
C MET A 1 -82.01 15.95 -5.84
N ARG A 2 -81.09 15.31 -5.10
CA ARG A 2 -79.76 15.82 -4.73
C ARG A 2 -78.75 15.50 -5.84
N LYS A 3 -77.84 16.43 -6.16
CA LYS A 3 -76.58 16.11 -6.86
C LYS A 3 -75.47 17.01 -6.32
N THR A 4 -74.79 16.50 -5.30
CA THR A 4 -73.51 16.98 -4.79
C THR A 4 -72.41 16.49 -5.72
N TRP A 5 -71.62 17.39 -6.30
CA TRP A 5 -70.36 17.06 -6.96
C TRP A 5 -69.21 17.64 -6.13
N GLN A 6 -68.58 16.76 -5.36
CA GLN A 6 -67.30 16.98 -4.70
C GLN A 6 -66.21 16.63 -5.71
N PHE A 7 -65.28 17.55 -5.97
CA PHE A 7 -64.02 17.22 -6.65
C PHE A 7 -62.86 17.38 -5.65
N PRO A 8 -61.97 16.38 -5.56
CA PRO A 8 -60.95 16.31 -4.51
C PRO A 8 -59.77 17.24 -4.79
N MET A 9 -59.27 17.80 -3.69
CA MET A 9 -58.04 18.58 -3.55
C MET A 9 -56.82 17.70 -3.88
N ILE A 10 -56.14 17.99 -4.99
CA ILE A 10 -54.86 17.34 -5.35
C ILE A 10 -53.76 18.01 -4.51
N ALA A 11 -53.41 17.39 -3.39
CA ALA A 11 -52.17 17.64 -2.68
C ALA A 11 -51.14 16.61 -3.16
N ILE A 12 -50.25 16.99 -4.09
CA ILE A 12 -49.07 16.19 -4.41
C ILE A 12 -47.92 16.73 -3.55
N PHE A 13 -47.56 15.89 -2.58
CA PHE A 13 -46.38 15.98 -1.75
C PHE A 13 -45.11 16.21 -2.60
N ALA A 14 -44.39 17.29 -2.32
CA ALA A 14 -43.00 17.42 -2.71
C ALA A 14 -42.17 16.43 -1.87
N LEU A 15 -41.96 15.22 -2.40
CA LEU A 15 -40.95 14.31 -1.89
C LEU A 15 -39.58 14.88 -2.26
N GLY A 16 -39.03 15.70 -1.36
CA GLY A 16 -37.63 16.07 -1.39
C GLY A 16 -36.78 14.84 -1.14
N SER A 17 -36.35 14.18 -2.21
CA SER A 17 -35.29 13.18 -2.15
C SER A 17 -33.98 13.91 -1.89
N THR A 18 -33.62 14.02 -0.62
CA THR A 18 -32.23 14.23 -0.21
C THR A 18 -31.41 13.04 -0.69
N LEU A 19 -30.90 13.13 -1.92
CA LEU A 19 -29.78 12.30 -2.35
C LEU A 19 -28.54 12.79 -1.61
N ALA A 20 -28.43 12.39 -0.34
CA ALA A 20 -27.13 12.14 0.25
C ALA A 20 -26.54 10.99 -0.55
N ARG A 21 -25.88 11.34 -1.67
CA ARG A 21 -25.06 10.42 -2.43
C ARG A 21 -23.87 10.10 -1.53
N ALA A 22 -24.04 9.11 -0.66
CA ALA A 22 -22.92 8.38 -0.10
C ALA A 22 -22.12 7.90 -1.32
N GLU A 23 -20.92 8.44 -1.51
CA GLU A 23 -19.98 7.84 -2.45
C GLU A 23 -19.80 6.38 -1.99
N GLU A 24 -20.36 5.44 -2.74
CA GLU A 24 -20.09 4.02 -2.57
C GLU A 24 -18.57 3.86 -2.62
N LYS A 25 -17.96 3.44 -1.50
CA LYS A 25 -16.59 2.96 -1.49
C LYS A 25 -16.52 1.81 -2.49
N LYS A 26 -15.90 2.07 -3.65
CA LYS A 26 -15.83 1.11 -4.77
C LYS A 26 -15.02 -0.15 -4.43
N PHE A 27 -14.17 -0.08 -3.40
CA PHE A 27 -13.33 -1.18 -2.94
C PHE A 27 -12.91 -0.94 -1.49
N ASP A 28 -12.57 -2.03 -0.79
CA ASP A 28 -12.08 -1.98 0.58
C ASP A 28 -10.59 -1.61 0.59
N TRP A 29 -10.28 -0.41 1.10
CA TRP A 29 -8.91 0.06 1.28
C TRP A 29 -8.70 0.50 2.72
N GLN A 30 -7.63 -0.02 3.32
CA GLN A 30 -7.17 0.35 4.65
C GLN A 30 -6.06 1.39 4.53
N PRO A 31 -6.31 2.66 4.91
CA PRO A 31 -5.30 3.72 4.83
C PRO A 31 -4.02 3.38 5.60
N LEU A 32 -2.90 3.84 5.06
CA LEU A 32 -1.59 3.77 5.70
C LEU A 32 -1.41 4.98 6.62
N GLU A 33 -0.99 4.73 7.86
CA GLU A 33 -0.66 5.77 8.84
C GLU A 33 0.85 5.80 9.10
N ILE A 34 1.59 6.41 8.17
CA ILE A 34 3.06 6.51 8.26
C ILE A 34 3.42 7.88 8.83
N LYS A 35 3.80 7.92 10.11
CA LYS A 35 4.23 9.15 10.81
C LYS A 35 5.74 9.35 10.75
N VAL A 36 6.50 8.26 10.85
CA VAL A 36 7.97 8.24 10.86
C VAL A 36 8.43 7.11 9.94
N SER A 37 9.52 7.34 9.20
CA SER A 37 10.08 6.27 8.37
C SER A 37 10.74 5.19 9.24
N ALA A 38 10.60 3.93 8.84
CA ALA A 38 11.34 2.80 9.39
C ALA A 38 12.81 2.80 8.95
N PHE A 39 13.17 3.60 7.94
CA PHE A 39 14.52 3.71 7.41
C PHE A 39 15.09 5.09 7.69
N SER A 40 16.20 5.10 8.42
CA SER A 40 16.94 6.31 8.76
C SER A 40 17.76 6.82 7.57
N PRO A 41 18.35 8.02 7.68
CA PRO A 41 19.34 8.51 6.72
C PRO A 41 20.59 7.62 6.58
N GLU A 42 20.89 6.75 7.54
CA GLU A 42 22.08 5.87 7.55
C GLU A 42 21.94 4.62 6.67
N LEU A 43 20.72 4.28 6.23
CA LEU A 43 20.52 3.19 5.27
C LEU A 43 21.38 3.45 4.03
N VAL A 44 22.06 2.40 3.55
CA VAL A 44 23.12 2.44 2.54
C VAL A 44 22.55 2.66 1.13
N MET A 45 21.67 3.64 0.99
CA MET A 45 21.02 4.07 -0.24
C MET A 45 20.96 5.58 -0.29
N LEU A 46 21.31 6.15 -1.44
CA LEU A 46 21.21 7.59 -1.65
C LEU A 46 19.74 8.04 -1.63
N ASN A 47 19.47 9.26 -1.18
CA ASN A 47 18.09 9.78 -1.14
C ASN A 47 17.43 9.80 -2.54
N THR A 48 18.20 10.09 -3.59
CA THR A 48 17.72 10.05 -4.98
C THR A 48 17.36 8.64 -5.41
N GLU A 49 18.19 7.66 -5.05
CA GLU A 49 17.94 6.25 -5.31
C GLU A 49 16.65 5.80 -4.58
N ARG A 50 16.51 6.14 -3.29
CA ARG A 50 15.28 5.83 -2.53
C ARG A 50 14.02 6.41 -3.18
N ASP A 51 14.09 7.64 -3.67
CA ASP A 51 12.96 8.30 -4.32
C ASP A 51 12.60 7.66 -5.68
N GLU A 52 13.60 7.22 -6.44
CA GLU A 52 13.42 6.48 -7.70
C GLU A 52 12.75 5.12 -7.47
N TYR A 53 13.21 4.36 -6.47
CA TYR A 53 12.55 3.12 -6.06
C TYR A 53 11.11 3.39 -5.60
N ALA A 54 10.89 4.41 -4.76
CA ALA A 54 9.55 4.75 -4.27
C ALA A 54 8.59 5.12 -5.41
N THR A 55 9.06 5.87 -6.41
CA THR A 55 8.28 6.24 -7.61
C THR A 55 7.86 5.00 -8.39
N ASN A 56 8.81 4.11 -8.68
CA ASN A 56 8.55 2.91 -9.48
C ASN A 56 7.69 1.88 -8.75
N LEU A 57 7.88 1.72 -7.43
CA LEU A 57 7.02 0.90 -6.57
C LEU A 57 5.57 1.43 -6.57
N ALA A 58 5.39 2.73 -6.40
CA ALA A 58 4.07 3.34 -6.39
C ALA A 58 3.36 3.24 -7.76
N ALA A 59 4.09 3.46 -8.86
CA ALA A 59 3.56 3.28 -10.21
C ALA A 59 3.14 1.83 -10.47
N TYR A 60 3.97 0.85 -10.08
CA TYR A 60 3.65 -0.57 -10.18
C TYR A 60 2.40 -0.93 -9.38
N ALA A 61 2.30 -0.49 -8.12
CA ALA A 61 1.16 -0.76 -7.26
C ALA A 61 -0.15 -0.17 -7.83
N ALA A 62 -0.12 1.10 -8.28
CA ALA A 62 -1.27 1.75 -8.91
C ALA A 62 -1.74 0.98 -10.15
N ASN A 63 -0.81 0.65 -11.04
CA ASN A 63 -1.11 -0.08 -12.27
C ASN A 63 -1.69 -1.47 -12.00
N ARG A 64 -1.20 -2.16 -10.96
CA ARG A 64 -1.70 -3.49 -10.58
C ARG A 64 -3.12 -3.44 -10.01
N ILE A 65 -3.42 -2.46 -9.14
CA ILE A 65 -4.79 -2.25 -8.65
C ILE A 65 -5.74 -2.00 -9.82
N VAL A 66 -5.35 -1.13 -10.77
CA VAL A 66 -6.18 -0.80 -11.95
C VAL A 66 -6.42 -2.05 -12.80
N ALA A 67 -5.37 -2.81 -13.09
CA ALA A 67 -5.46 -4.02 -13.91
C ALA A 67 -6.34 -5.11 -13.27
N GLU A 68 -6.26 -5.26 -11.94
CA GLU A 68 -7.01 -6.26 -11.18
C GLU A 68 -8.33 -5.72 -10.60
N LYS A 69 -8.75 -4.51 -10.98
CA LYS A 69 -10.00 -3.86 -10.55
C LYS A 69 -10.16 -3.83 -9.02
N ALA A 70 -9.08 -3.55 -8.30
CA ALA A 70 -9.03 -3.53 -6.83
C ALA A 70 -9.54 -4.82 -6.16
N SER A 71 -9.13 -5.98 -6.69
CA SER A 71 -9.27 -7.28 -6.01
C SER A 71 -8.69 -7.24 -4.58
N ALA A 72 -9.17 -8.10 -3.68
CA ALA A 72 -8.61 -8.20 -2.32
C ALA A 72 -7.11 -8.52 -2.32
N ALA A 73 -6.63 -9.31 -3.30
CA ALA A 73 -5.22 -9.63 -3.46
C ALA A 73 -4.39 -8.42 -3.92
N SER A 74 -4.85 -7.70 -4.96
CA SER A 74 -4.15 -6.52 -5.47
C SER A 74 -4.09 -5.39 -4.45
N THR A 75 -5.19 -5.16 -3.71
CA THR A 75 -5.25 -4.14 -2.65
C THR A 75 -4.33 -4.49 -1.49
N GLY A 76 -4.31 -5.75 -1.04
CA GLY A 76 -3.39 -6.23 0.00
C GLY A 76 -1.92 -6.11 -0.41
N GLN A 77 -1.57 -6.47 -1.65
CA GLN A 77 -0.20 -6.32 -2.14
C GLN A 77 0.18 -4.85 -2.33
N ALA A 78 -0.68 -4.05 -2.96
CA ALA A 78 -0.42 -2.63 -3.18
C ALA A 78 -0.29 -1.87 -1.86
N ARG A 79 -1.02 -2.24 -0.81
CA ARG A 79 -0.84 -1.67 0.54
C ARG A 79 0.59 -1.87 1.03
N ARG A 80 1.16 -3.06 0.89
CA ARG A 80 2.55 -3.37 1.26
C ARG A 80 3.56 -2.57 0.44
N ILE A 81 3.35 -2.50 -0.87
CA ILE A 81 4.24 -1.80 -1.81
C ILE A 81 4.23 -0.28 -1.58
N ILE A 82 3.04 0.31 -1.41
CA ILE A 82 2.90 1.75 -1.14
C ILE A 82 3.48 2.10 0.23
N ALA A 83 3.32 1.24 1.24
CA ALA A 83 3.96 1.45 2.53
C ALA A 83 5.48 1.47 2.41
N LEU A 84 6.06 0.49 1.69
CA LEU A 84 7.49 0.45 1.41
C LEU A 84 7.98 1.72 0.69
N ALA A 85 7.25 2.16 -0.35
CA ALA A 85 7.56 3.39 -1.08
C ALA A 85 7.57 4.63 -0.17
N LEU A 86 6.57 4.77 0.71
CA LEU A 86 6.47 5.88 1.66
C LEU A 86 7.53 5.80 2.77
N HIS A 87 8.01 4.61 3.13
CA HIS A 87 9.14 4.48 4.04
C HIS A 87 10.48 4.82 3.34
N LEU A 88 10.66 4.47 2.07
CA LEU A 88 11.85 4.85 1.31
C LEU A 88 11.91 6.37 1.07
N SER A 89 10.80 6.97 0.64
CA SER A 89 10.68 8.41 0.40
C SER A 89 9.31 8.92 0.86
N PRO A 90 9.19 9.44 2.10
CA PRO A 90 7.91 9.88 2.68
C PRO A 90 7.20 11.00 1.92
N ARG A 91 7.94 11.75 1.11
CA ARG A 91 7.43 12.88 0.32
C ARG A 91 7.36 12.56 -1.17
N ASN A 92 7.52 11.29 -1.55
CA ASN A 92 7.41 10.87 -2.93
C ASN A 92 6.01 11.19 -3.47
N ARG A 93 5.96 12.01 -4.52
CA ARG A 93 4.70 12.54 -5.06
C ARG A 93 3.77 11.42 -5.50
N GLN A 94 4.30 10.42 -6.21
CA GLN A 94 3.49 9.33 -6.75
C GLN A 94 2.89 8.47 -5.64
N ALA A 95 3.70 8.10 -4.64
CA ALA A 95 3.24 7.29 -3.50
C ALA A 95 2.16 8.02 -2.68
N VAL A 96 2.36 9.32 -2.39
CA VAL A 96 1.42 10.14 -1.63
C VAL A 96 0.09 10.30 -2.38
N VAL A 97 0.13 10.63 -3.67
CA VAL A 97 -1.10 10.81 -4.48
C VAL A 97 -1.86 9.49 -4.60
N THR A 98 -1.16 8.38 -4.87
CA THR A 98 -1.77 7.05 -4.99
C THR A 98 -2.43 6.63 -3.67
N GLN A 99 -1.74 6.79 -2.54
CA GLN A 99 -2.30 6.50 -1.21
C GLN A 99 -3.56 7.33 -0.95
N PHE A 100 -3.52 8.63 -1.27
CA PHE A 100 -4.66 9.53 -1.04
C PHE A 100 -5.88 9.12 -1.86
N GLN A 101 -5.71 8.82 -3.15
CA GLN A 101 -6.79 8.37 -4.02
C GLN A 101 -7.43 7.09 -3.48
N LEU A 102 -6.61 6.09 -3.15
CA LEU A 102 -7.09 4.82 -2.61
C LEU A 102 -7.79 5.00 -1.26
N ALA A 103 -7.27 5.86 -0.37
CA ALA A 103 -7.91 6.20 0.90
C ALA A 103 -9.28 6.86 0.74
N LYS A 104 -9.52 7.54 -0.39
CA LYS A 104 -10.82 8.12 -0.77
C LYS A 104 -11.70 7.16 -1.56
N GLY A 105 -11.28 5.91 -1.80
CA GLY A 105 -12.00 4.96 -2.66
C GLY A 105 -12.00 5.35 -4.14
N ILE A 106 -11.05 6.22 -4.54
CA ILE A 106 -10.86 6.65 -5.92
C ILE A 106 -9.84 5.70 -6.55
N MET A 107 -10.21 5.11 -7.69
CA MET A 107 -9.30 4.30 -8.48
C MET A 107 -8.18 5.20 -9.05
N PRO A 108 -6.90 4.88 -8.84
CA PRO A 108 -5.81 5.64 -9.44
C PRO A 108 -5.85 5.58 -10.97
N GLU A 109 -5.26 6.58 -11.60
CA GLU A 109 -5.01 6.52 -13.04
C GLU A 109 -3.82 5.62 -13.34
N LYS A 110 -3.84 4.98 -14.51
CA LYS A 110 -2.69 4.20 -14.97
C LYS A 110 -1.50 5.15 -15.11
N THR A 111 -0.43 4.85 -14.40
CA THR A 111 0.79 5.65 -14.38
C THR A 111 1.80 5.04 -15.34
N GLU A 112 2.51 5.87 -16.08
CA GLU A 112 3.67 5.40 -16.85
C GLU A 112 4.77 4.97 -15.87
N ALA A 113 5.17 3.71 -15.95
CA ALA A 113 6.26 3.17 -15.12
C ALA A 113 7.54 3.17 -15.95
N ASP A 114 8.66 3.56 -15.33
CA ASP A 114 9.96 3.59 -16.02
C ASP A 114 10.46 2.18 -16.37
N TYR A 115 9.97 1.18 -15.63
CA TYR A 115 10.37 -0.22 -15.77
C TYR A 115 9.18 -1.14 -16.00
N SER A 116 9.42 -2.21 -16.78
CA SER A 116 8.52 -3.35 -16.79
C SER A 116 8.58 -4.08 -15.43
N PRO A 117 7.57 -4.90 -15.08
CA PRO A 117 7.58 -5.70 -13.86
C PRO A 117 8.84 -6.56 -13.70
N GLN A 118 9.31 -7.18 -14.79
CA GLN A 118 10.49 -8.04 -14.79
C GLN A 118 11.77 -7.25 -14.49
N VAL A 119 11.90 -6.05 -15.09
CA VAL A 119 13.04 -5.17 -14.84
C VAL A 119 13.01 -4.65 -13.40
N LEU A 120 11.84 -4.21 -12.91
CA LEU A 120 11.67 -3.79 -11.53
C LEU A 120 12.04 -4.91 -10.55
N ALA A 121 11.55 -6.13 -10.76
CA ALA A 121 11.89 -7.28 -9.93
C ALA A 121 13.41 -7.52 -9.88
N ARG A 122 14.10 -7.44 -11.02
CA ARG A 122 15.56 -7.60 -11.06
C ARG A 122 16.30 -6.49 -10.33
N LEU A 123 15.86 -5.23 -10.46
CA LEU A 123 16.41 -4.10 -9.72
C LEU A 123 16.27 -4.30 -8.20
N LEU A 124 15.06 -4.67 -7.75
CA LEU A 124 14.78 -4.95 -6.33
C LEU A 124 15.65 -6.10 -5.80
N LEU A 125 15.78 -7.20 -6.57
CA LEU A 125 16.63 -8.32 -6.20
C LEU A 125 18.09 -7.88 -6.03
N THR A 126 18.67 -7.26 -7.05
CA THR A 126 20.08 -6.84 -7.03
C THR A 126 20.35 -5.87 -5.89
N ARG A 127 19.47 -4.89 -5.68
CA ARG A 127 19.62 -3.92 -4.59
C ARG A 127 19.46 -4.56 -3.22
N GLY A 128 18.50 -5.48 -3.08
CA GLY A 128 18.30 -6.23 -1.85
C GLY A 128 19.54 -7.05 -1.48
N GLN A 129 20.14 -7.75 -2.45
CA GLN A 129 21.39 -8.50 -2.25
C GLN A 129 22.54 -7.59 -1.80
N LEU A 130 22.69 -6.41 -2.42
CA LEU A 130 23.70 -5.45 -2.01
C LEU A 130 23.49 -4.95 -0.57
N LEU A 131 22.25 -4.69 -0.16
CA LEU A 131 21.94 -4.29 1.22
C LEU A 131 22.30 -5.39 2.22
N LEU A 132 22.04 -6.66 1.89
CA LEU A 132 22.41 -7.80 2.74
C LEU A 132 23.93 -7.98 2.87
N GLN A 133 24.71 -7.55 1.87
CA GLN A 133 26.17 -7.61 1.91
C GLN A 133 26.79 -6.46 2.74
N GLN A 134 26.11 -5.33 2.85
CA GLN A 134 26.74 -4.07 3.27
C GLN A 134 26.49 -3.69 4.73
N ALA A 135 25.49 -4.24 5.42
CA ALA A 135 25.26 -3.92 6.83
C ALA A 135 24.17 -4.80 7.50
N GLU A 136 24.16 -4.75 8.83
CA GLU A 136 23.08 -5.25 9.69
C GLU A 136 21.94 -4.22 9.86
N GLY A 137 20.88 -4.60 10.58
CA GLY A 137 19.81 -3.69 10.99
C GLY A 137 18.86 -3.31 9.85
N GLU A 138 18.68 -2.01 9.61
CA GLU A 138 17.70 -1.50 8.65
C GLU A 138 18.00 -1.87 7.18
N ASN A 139 19.28 -2.11 6.87
CA ASN A 139 19.70 -2.61 5.56
C ASN A 139 19.24 -4.05 5.35
N THR A 140 19.41 -4.91 6.36
CA THR A 140 18.92 -6.29 6.33
C THR A 140 17.40 -6.32 6.18
N LEU A 141 16.69 -5.51 6.96
CA LEU A 141 15.23 -5.41 6.91
C LEU A 141 14.75 -5.01 5.51
N LEU A 142 15.30 -3.94 4.95
CA LEU A 142 14.94 -3.50 3.59
C LEU A 142 15.32 -4.57 2.56
N GLY A 143 16.51 -5.16 2.67
CA GLY A 143 16.98 -6.20 1.76
C GLY A 143 16.02 -7.38 1.69
N HIS A 144 15.51 -7.83 2.84
CA HIS A 144 14.50 -8.88 2.89
C HIS A 144 13.20 -8.47 2.18
N PHE A 145 12.68 -7.27 2.45
CA PHE A 145 11.47 -6.78 1.77
C PHE A 145 11.65 -6.68 0.26
N LEU A 146 12.79 -6.17 -0.22
CA LEU A 146 13.04 -6.03 -1.66
C LEU A 146 13.15 -7.39 -2.36
N ILE A 147 13.86 -8.36 -1.77
CA ILE A 147 14.02 -9.69 -2.35
C ILE A 147 12.70 -10.46 -2.38
N THR A 148 11.95 -10.46 -1.28
CA THR A 148 10.62 -11.10 -1.24
C THR A 148 9.67 -10.45 -2.24
N LEU A 149 9.68 -9.11 -2.34
CA LEU A 149 8.85 -8.42 -3.32
C LEU A 149 9.27 -8.73 -4.76
N ALA A 150 10.58 -8.86 -5.04
CA ALA A 150 11.07 -9.25 -6.35
C ALA A 150 10.49 -10.60 -6.81
N ALA A 151 10.49 -11.60 -5.93
CA ALA A 151 9.91 -12.92 -6.19
C ALA A 151 8.38 -12.86 -6.40
N GLU A 152 7.68 -11.98 -5.70
CA GLU A 152 6.24 -11.78 -5.88
C GLU A 152 5.89 -11.05 -7.19
N ILE A 153 6.74 -10.13 -7.64
CA ILE A 153 6.54 -9.36 -8.88
C ILE A 153 6.83 -10.25 -10.10
N ASP A 154 7.90 -11.04 -10.05
CA ASP A 154 8.29 -11.94 -11.13
C ASP A 154 8.60 -13.35 -10.60
N PRO A 155 7.58 -14.22 -10.46
CA PRO A 155 7.77 -15.58 -9.98
C PRO A 155 8.50 -16.51 -10.95
N HIS A 156 8.78 -16.06 -12.18
CA HIS A 156 9.61 -16.80 -13.15
C HIS A 156 11.10 -16.46 -13.02
N ASN A 157 11.44 -15.46 -12.21
CA ASN A 157 12.83 -15.15 -11.89
C ASN A 157 13.33 -16.13 -10.82
N GLU A 158 13.97 -17.21 -11.26
CA GLU A 158 14.49 -18.27 -10.40
C GLU A 158 15.42 -17.73 -9.30
N ASP A 159 16.27 -16.74 -9.61
CA ASP A 159 17.19 -16.14 -8.64
C ASP A 159 16.43 -15.40 -7.53
N ALA A 160 15.38 -14.66 -7.88
CA ALA A 160 14.56 -13.93 -6.91
C ALA A 160 13.80 -14.90 -6.01
N VAL A 161 13.19 -15.93 -6.60
CA VAL A 161 12.46 -16.96 -5.87
C VAL A 161 13.40 -17.70 -4.93
N TYR A 162 14.56 -18.15 -5.42
CA TYR A 162 15.55 -18.84 -4.60
C TYR A 162 16.01 -17.98 -3.41
N ALA A 163 16.39 -16.72 -3.65
CA ALA A 163 16.83 -15.82 -2.59
C ALA A 163 15.72 -15.53 -1.57
N SER A 164 14.47 -15.35 -2.01
CA SER A 164 13.33 -15.15 -1.12
C SER A 164 13.03 -16.39 -0.27
N GLU A 165 13.14 -17.59 -0.85
CA GLU A 165 12.94 -18.84 -0.12
C GLU A 165 14.03 -19.10 0.90
N LEU A 166 15.30 -18.76 0.61
CA LEU A 166 16.37 -18.80 1.60
C LEU A 166 16.08 -17.88 2.80
N ILE A 167 15.67 -16.63 2.55
CA ILE A 167 15.27 -15.70 3.62
C ILE A 167 14.13 -16.31 4.45
N ARG A 168 13.13 -16.91 3.79
CA ARG A 168 12.00 -17.54 4.49
C ARG A 168 12.44 -18.70 5.37
N ILE A 169 13.41 -19.50 4.92
CA ILE A 169 13.94 -20.64 5.68
C ILE A 169 14.77 -20.17 6.87
N ASP A 170 15.65 -19.18 6.67
CA ASP A 170 16.64 -18.76 7.66
C ASP A 170 16.08 -17.74 8.66
N HIS A 171 15.17 -16.88 8.21
CA HIS A 171 14.67 -15.72 8.96
C HIS A 171 13.15 -15.64 9.07
N GLY A 172 12.42 -16.51 8.37
CA GLY A 172 10.97 -16.44 8.25
C GLY A 172 10.50 -15.40 7.22
N THR A 173 9.18 -15.32 7.02
CA THR A 173 8.60 -14.32 6.11
C THR A 173 8.72 -12.92 6.72
N PRO A 174 9.19 -11.92 5.96
CA PRO A 174 9.25 -10.54 6.44
C PRO A 174 7.89 -10.04 6.92
N ASP A 175 7.82 -9.53 8.15
CA ASP A 175 6.57 -9.00 8.71
C ASP A 175 6.26 -7.61 8.14
N TRP A 176 5.43 -7.59 7.09
CA TRP A 176 4.97 -6.37 6.45
C TRP A 176 4.15 -5.44 7.36
N LYS A 177 3.66 -5.91 8.52
CA LYS A 177 2.97 -5.03 9.49
C LYS A 177 3.90 -3.98 10.08
N THR A 178 5.21 -4.26 10.13
CA THR A 178 6.22 -3.28 10.55
C THR A 178 6.23 -2.01 9.68
N LEU A 179 5.86 -2.14 8.39
CA LEU A 179 5.75 -1.02 7.46
C LEU A 179 4.31 -0.50 7.32
N THR A 180 3.32 -1.40 7.38
CA THR A 180 1.94 -1.02 7.09
C THR A 180 1.15 -0.55 8.33
N ASP A 181 1.57 -0.93 9.53
CA ASP A 181 0.92 -0.62 10.81
C ASP A 181 1.94 -0.32 11.95
N PRO A 182 2.93 0.58 11.76
CA PRO A 182 4.05 0.78 12.70
C PRO A 182 3.64 1.25 14.11
N GLY A 183 2.42 1.77 14.30
CA GLY A 183 1.92 2.24 15.60
C GLY A 183 1.14 1.22 16.44
N LYS A 184 0.68 0.10 15.85
CA LYS A 184 -0.18 -0.88 16.55
C LYS A 184 0.60 -1.98 17.27
N ASN A 185 1.90 -2.10 17.01
CA ASN A 185 2.76 -3.11 17.64
C ASN A 185 3.21 -2.72 19.07
N ASN A 186 3.04 -1.46 19.49
CA ASN A 186 3.49 -0.96 20.79
C ASN A 186 2.38 -0.87 21.87
N GLU A 187 1.14 -1.23 21.55
CA GLU A 187 0.00 -1.15 22.49
C GLU A 187 -0.34 -2.50 23.17
N ALA A 188 0.46 -3.55 22.94
CA ALA A 188 0.19 -4.91 23.41
C ALA A 188 0.91 -5.32 24.71
N GLU A 189 1.37 -4.38 25.55
CA GLU A 189 1.74 -4.68 26.94
C GLU A 189 1.11 -3.65 27.89
N PRO A 190 0.02 -3.97 28.60
CA PRO A 190 -0.31 -3.23 29.81
C PRO A 190 0.80 -3.50 30.83
N SER A 191 1.62 -2.49 31.07
CA SER A 191 2.55 -2.38 32.19
C SER A 191 1.83 -2.66 33.51
N ASN A 192 1.74 -3.93 33.91
CA ASN A 192 1.43 -4.32 35.28
C ASN A 192 2.73 -4.22 36.10
N ARG A 193 3.19 -3.00 36.34
CA ARG A 193 4.08 -2.70 37.46
C ARG A 193 3.27 -1.92 38.48
N GLN A 194 2.63 -2.69 39.35
CA GLN A 194 2.33 -2.21 40.69
C GLN A 194 3.67 -1.88 41.37
N GLN A 195 3.79 -0.64 41.81
CA GLN A 195 4.72 -0.20 42.86
C GLN A 195 3.98 0.85 43.69
N PRO A 196 4.32 1.02 44.98
CA PRO A 196 4.69 0.03 46.00
C PRO A 196 3.54 -0.29 46.96
#